data_AF-A0A552V5J9-F1
#
_entry.id   AF-A0A552V5J9-F1
#
_cell.length_a   1.000
_cell.length_b   1.000
_cell.length_c   1.000
_cell.angle_alpha   90.00
_cell.angle_beta   90.00
_cell.angle_gamma   90.00
#
_symmetry.space_group_name_H-M   'P 1'
#
loop_
_entity.id
_entity.type
_entity.pdbx_description
1 polymer ?
#
loop_
_entity_poly.entity_id
_entity_poly.type
_entity_poly.pdbx_seq_one_letter_code
_entity_poly.pdbx_strand_id
1 'polypeptide(L)'
;MKKILLCAALFVATISAVAQTEATTKDGKKVVLNSNGTWAYADGDCNLLTETKTYTGGKTMTSAKEPIKLFDDASAKTGVSLDAIKGSSSLILNFGRIERIAICINKNAPLNLEFTDGTKLVLKHMGELDCKGNFSCFLGEQMNTGKELGVLKSKKIKKVSIEYTDTENGAIKKFTKDYTLTADQGEKLSKIINCLSN
;
A
#
# COMPACT_ATOMS: atom_id res chain seq x y z
N MET A 1 -43.57 -52.42 -15.21
CA MET A 1 -43.11 -51.20 -15.92
C MET A 1 -43.24 -49.90 -15.10
N LYS A 2 -44.15 -49.75 -14.13
CA LYS A 2 -44.25 -48.54 -13.28
C LYS A 2 -43.05 -48.29 -12.33
N LYS A 3 -42.33 -49.32 -11.90
CA LYS A 3 -41.18 -49.17 -10.98
C LYS A 3 -39.87 -48.73 -11.65
N ILE A 4 -39.72 -48.95 -12.96
CA ILE A 4 -38.52 -48.57 -13.73
C ILE A 4 -38.57 -47.09 -14.11
N LEU A 5 -39.76 -46.56 -14.42
CA LEU A 5 -39.98 -45.13 -14.69
C LEU A 5 -39.70 -44.22 -13.49
N LEU A 6 -39.87 -44.72 -12.26
CA LEU A 6 -39.57 -43.95 -11.05
C LEU A 6 -38.06 -43.81 -10.81
N CYS A 7 -37.25 -44.81 -11.18
CA CYS A 7 -35.79 -44.76 -11.04
C CYS A 7 -35.13 -43.85 -12.09
N ALA A 8 -35.69 -43.79 -13.31
CA ALA A 8 -35.19 -42.89 -14.35
C ALA A 8 -35.46 -41.40 -14.04
N ALA A 9 -36.58 -41.09 -13.38
CA ALA A 9 -36.90 -39.72 -12.96
C ALA A 9 -35.99 -39.19 -11.82
N LEU A 10 -35.43 -40.07 -10.99
CA LEU A 10 -34.51 -39.72 -9.91
C LEU A 10 -33.08 -39.41 -10.40
N PHE A 11 -32.70 -39.86 -11.61
CA PHE A 11 -31.35 -39.63 -12.16
C PHE A 11 -31.21 -38.31 -12.93
N VAL A 12 -32.31 -37.69 -13.38
CA VAL A 12 -32.28 -36.41 -14.11
C VAL A 12 -32.23 -35.20 -13.16
N ALA A 13 -32.39 -35.43 -11.85
CA ALA A 13 -32.34 -34.40 -10.82
C ALA A 13 -30.96 -34.26 -10.16
N THR A 14 -29.86 -34.69 -10.82
CA THR A 14 -28.50 -34.36 -10.36
C THR A 14 -28.18 -32.89 -10.66
N ILE A 15 -28.81 -32.03 -9.86
CA ILE A 15 -28.17 -30.94 -9.11
C ILE A 15 -27.14 -30.14 -9.93
N SER A 16 -27.61 -29.18 -10.71
CA SER A 16 -26.85 -27.95 -10.95
C SER A 16 -26.81 -27.17 -9.63
N ALA A 17 -26.02 -27.65 -8.66
CA ALA A 17 -25.69 -26.86 -7.48
C ALA A 17 -24.82 -25.72 -7.97
N VAL A 18 -25.43 -24.56 -8.20
CA VAL A 18 -24.70 -23.31 -8.38
C VAL A 18 -24.10 -23.01 -7.01
N ALA A 19 -22.91 -23.56 -6.76
CA ALA A 19 -22.15 -23.22 -5.57
C ALA A 19 -21.85 -21.72 -5.68
N GLN A 20 -22.43 -20.95 -4.78
CA GLN A 20 -22.18 -19.51 -4.71
C GLN A 20 -20.69 -19.33 -4.41
N THR A 21 -19.92 -18.86 -5.38
CA THR A 21 -18.48 -18.59 -5.23
C THR A 21 -18.21 -17.16 -4.75
N GLU A 22 -19.25 -16.31 -4.71
CA GLU A 22 -19.20 -14.91 -4.29
C GLU A 22 -20.39 -14.58 -3.39
N ALA A 23 -20.17 -13.95 -2.25
CA ALA A 23 -21.23 -13.50 -1.34
C ALA A 23 -21.00 -12.07 -0.84
N THR A 24 -22.03 -11.48 -0.25
CA THR A 24 -21.96 -10.15 0.39
C THR A 24 -22.27 -10.29 1.88
N THR A 25 -21.39 -9.77 2.74
CA THR A 25 -21.56 -9.75 4.19
C THR A 25 -22.68 -8.78 4.61
N LYS A 26 -23.12 -8.85 5.86
CA LYS A 26 -24.19 -7.97 6.40
C LYS A 26 -23.83 -6.47 6.33
N ASP A 27 -22.55 -6.14 6.33
CA ASP A 27 -22.00 -4.80 6.16
C ASP A 27 -21.69 -4.44 4.69
N GLY A 28 -22.16 -5.23 3.73
CA GLY A 28 -22.12 -4.91 2.30
C GLY A 28 -20.82 -5.29 1.59
N LYS A 29 -19.93 -6.08 2.19
CA LYS A 29 -18.61 -6.42 1.63
C LYS A 29 -18.63 -7.72 0.84
N LYS A 30 -17.91 -7.76 -0.28
CA LYS A 30 -17.80 -8.97 -1.11
C LYS A 30 -16.80 -9.97 -0.50
N VAL A 31 -17.14 -11.24 -0.55
CA VAL A 31 -16.29 -12.36 -0.17
C VAL A 31 -16.28 -13.42 -1.28
N VAL A 32 -15.17 -14.11 -1.47
CA VAL A 32 -14.96 -15.19 -2.44
C VAL A 32 -14.67 -16.49 -1.70
N LEU A 33 -15.24 -17.59 -2.18
CA LEU A 33 -15.01 -18.93 -1.62
C LEU A 33 -13.69 -19.50 -2.18
N ASN A 34 -12.74 -19.78 -1.30
CA ASN A 34 -11.47 -20.43 -1.64
C ASN A 34 -11.67 -21.94 -1.91
N SER A 35 -10.72 -22.54 -2.62
CA SER A 35 -10.69 -23.98 -2.90
C SER A 35 -10.55 -24.86 -1.65
N ASN A 36 -10.05 -24.32 -0.54
CA ASN A 36 -9.97 -24.99 0.77
C ASN A 36 -11.27 -24.87 1.60
N GLY A 37 -12.33 -24.29 1.03
CA GLY A 37 -13.63 -24.15 1.67
C GLY A 37 -13.77 -22.96 2.64
N THR A 38 -12.77 -22.07 2.74
CA THR A 38 -12.90 -20.83 3.53
C THR A 38 -13.33 -19.65 2.68
N TRP A 39 -14.03 -18.69 3.28
CA TRP A 39 -14.34 -17.42 2.63
C TRP A 39 -13.23 -16.40 2.91
N ALA A 40 -12.78 -15.71 1.88
CA ALA A 40 -11.91 -14.54 1.99
C ALA A 40 -12.62 -13.32 1.43
N TYR A 41 -12.33 -12.13 1.93
CA TYR A 41 -12.82 -10.91 1.28
C TYR A 41 -12.33 -10.84 -0.17
N ALA A 42 -13.21 -10.45 -1.09
CA ALA A 42 -12.89 -10.34 -2.51
C ALA A 42 -11.76 -9.33 -2.76
N ASP A 43 -11.73 -8.27 -1.94
CA ASP A 43 -10.68 -7.26 -1.92
C ASP A 43 -9.52 -7.64 -0.98
N GLY A 44 -9.49 -8.86 -0.45
CA GLY A 44 -8.56 -9.29 0.59
C GLY A 44 -8.72 -8.54 1.92
N ASP A 45 -7.65 -8.51 2.72
CA ASP A 45 -7.61 -7.84 4.03
C ASP A 45 -7.54 -6.30 3.94
N CYS A 46 -7.88 -5.69 2.81
CA CYS A 46 -7.77 -4.23 2.64
C CYS A 46 -8.57 -3.44 3.67
N ASN A 47 -9.74 -3.93 4.07
CA ASN A 47 -10.54 -3.32 5.13
C ASN A 47 -9.85 -3.35 6.51
N LEU A 48 -8.87 -4.22 6.72
CA LEU A 48 -8.05 -4.23 7.93
C LEU A 48 -6.89 -3.22 7.85
N LEU A 49 -6.41 -2.93 6.64
CA LEU A 49 -5.21 -2.13 6.40
C LEU A 49 -5.49 -0.68 5.99
N THR A 50 -6.67 -0.39 5.44
CA THR A 50 -7.06 0.92 4.94
C THR A 50 -8.33 1.44 5.62
N GLU A 51 -8.48 2.76 5.67
CA GLU A 51 -9.70 3.44 6.11
C GLU A 51 -10.16 4.46 5.07
N THR A 52 -11.46 4.72 5.03
CA THR A 52 -12.05 5.81 4.26
C THR A 52 -12.68 6.80 5.22
N LYS A 53 -12.24 8.06 5.16
CA LYS A 53 -12.82 9.17 5.93
C LYS A 53 -13.62 10.07 5.01
N THR A 54 -14.83 10.43 5.44
CA THR A 54 -15.68 11.41 4.76
C THR A 54 -15.61 12.73 5.51
N TYR A 55 -15.15 13.78 4.83
CA TYR A 55 -15.01 15.12 5.39
C TYR A 55 -16.28 15.95 5.18
N THR A 56 -16.39 17.03 5.94
CA THR A 56 -17.42 18.05 5.76
C THR A 56 -17.43 18.53 4.31
N GLY A 57 -18.57 18.36 3.62
CA GLY A 57 -18.72 18.61 2.18
C GLY A 57 -18.69 17.36 1.29
N GLY A 58 -18.73 16.16 1.87
CA GLY A 58 -18.92 14.90 1.13
C GLY A 58 -17.66 14.35 0.44
N LYS A 59 -16.53 15.05 0.55
CA LYS A 59 -15.24 14.56 0.04
C LYS A 59 -14.78 13.36 0.84
N THR A 60 -14.41 12.29 0.16
CA THR A 60 -13.85 11.09 0.78
C THR A 60 -12.36 11.00 0.54
N MET A 61 -11.64 10.43 1.50
CA MET A 61 -10.22 10.11 1.37
C MET A 61 -10.02 8.69 1.86
N THR A 62 -9.34 7.86 1.07
CA THR A 62 -8.96 6.51 1.49
C THR A 62 -7.45 6.46 1.69
N SER A 63 -7.00 5.95 2.83
CA SER A 63 -5.58 5.87 3.20
C SER A 63 -5.29 4.59 3.97
N ALA A 64 -4.01 4.30 4.17
CA ALA A 64 -3.60 3.34 5.19
C ALA A 64 -4.17 3.75 6.56
N LYS A 65 -4.62 2.78 7.37
CA LYS A 65 -5.07 3.04 8.75
C LYS A 65 -3.95 3.53 9.65
N GLU A 66 -2.76 2.98 9.43
CA GLU A 66 -1.57 3.28 10.22
C GLU A 66 -0.37 3.47 9.30
N PRO A 67 0.48 4.48 9.56
CA PRO A 67 1.75 4.62 8.88
C PRO A 67 2.67 3.43 9.20
N ILE A 68 3.51 3.07 8.23
CA ILE A 68 4.66 2.19 8.49
C ILE A 68 5.76 3.03 9.10
N LYS A 69 6.08 2.79 10.38
CA LYS A 69 7.16 3.50 11.09
C LYS A 69 8.47 2.73 10.96
N LEU A 70 9.49 3.40 10.44
CA LEU A 70 10.84 2.88 10.31
C LEU A 70 11.75 3.69 11.24
N PHE A 71 12.30 3.03 12.26
CA PHE A 71 13.12 3.70 13.26
C PHE A 71 14.60 3.51 12.98
N ASP A 72 15.40 4.54 13.30
CA ASP A 72 16.85 4.53 13.15
C ASP A 72 17.56 3.81 14.31
N ASP A 73 16.88 3.69 15.44
CA ASP A 73 17.41 3.15 16.67
C ASP A 73 16.34 2.35 17.43
N ALA A 74 16.80 1.55 18.40
CA ALA A 74 15.91 0.78 19.27
C ALA A 74 15.06 1.64 20.22
N SER A 75 15.37 2.94 20.37
CA SER A 75 14.63 3.86 21.23
C SER A 75 13.33 4.36 20.59
N ALA A 76 13.15 4.11 19.29
CA ALA A 76 11.98 4.50 18.51
C ALA A 76 11.67 6.01 18.54
N LYS A 77 12.67 6.84 18.85
CA LYS A 77 12.54 8.31 18.90
C LYS A 77 12.80 8.96 17.55
N THR A 78 13.70 8.37 16.78
CA THR A 78 14.15 8.90 15.50
C THR A 78 13.80 7.92 14.38
N GLY A 79 13.36 8.45 13.23
CA GLY A 79 12.87 7.61 12.15
C GLY A 79 12.03 8.36 11.12
N VAL A 80 11.42 7.58 10.24
CA VAL A 80 10.48 8.04 9.21
C VAL A 80 9.17 7.24 9.28
N SER A 81 8.05 7.92 9.10
CA SER A 81 6.74 7.32 8.87
C SER A 81 6.44 7.31 7.38
N LEU A 82 5.99 6.18 6.86
CA LEU A 82 5.49 6.04 5.50
C LEU A 82 3.96 5.96 5.54
N ASP A 83 3.33 6.96 4.96
CA ASP A 83 1.89 7.05 4.76
C ASP A 83 1.54 6.80 3.30
N ALA A 84 0.49 6.02 3.06
CA ALA A 84 -0.03 5.73 1.73
C ALA A 84 -1.49 6.19 1.62
N ILE A 85 -1.80 6.92 0.55
CA ILE A 85 -3.11 7.51 0.32
C ILE A 85 -3.56 7.20 -1.11
N LYS A 86 -4.84 6.84 -1.28
CA LYS A 86 -5.47 6.73 -2.59
C LYS A 86 -5.84 8.12 -3.10
N GLY A 87 -5.17 8.57 -4.14
CA GLY A 87 -5.57 9.70 -4.96
C GLY A 87 -6.66 9.31 -5.97
N SER A 88 -7.17 10.28 -6.73
CA SER A 88 -8.23 10.04 -7.72
C SER A 88 -7.78 9.10 -8.86
N SER A 89 -6.51 9.19 -9.26
CA SER A 89 -5.91 8.37 -10.32
C SER A 89 -4.47 7.97 -10.00
N SER A 90 -4.09 8.04 -8.73
CA SER A 90 -2.72 7.82 -8.29
C SER A 90 -2.68 7.22 -6.88
N LEU A 91 -1.60 6.50 -6.60
CA LEU A 91 -1.17 6.22 -5.24
C LEU A 91 -0.26 7.36 -4.79
N ILE A 92 -0.50 7.91 -3.61
CA ILE A 92 0.35 8.93 -3.00
C ILE A 92 1.14 8.25 -1.89
N LEU A 93 2.46 8.34 -1.95
CA LEU A 93 3.35 7.93 -0.86
C LEU A 93 3.96 9.16 -0.22
N ASN A 94 3.76 9.29 1.09
CA ASN A 94 4.37 10.34 1.89
C ASN A 94 5.31 9.72 2.91
N PHE A 95 6.48 10.31 3.05
CA PHE A 95 7.46 9.96 4.07
C PHE A 95 7.63 11.18 4.96
N GLY A 96 7.17 11.08 6.20
CA GLY A 96 7.27 12.13 7.21
C GLY A 96 8.29 11.75 8.27
N ARG A 97 8.98 12.73 8.85
CA ARG A 97 9.89 12.41 9.96
C ARG A 97 9.13 12.16 11.25
N ILE A 98 9.62 11.19 12.02
CA ILE A 98 9.14 10.93 13.38
C ILE A 98 9.68 11.99 14.36
N GLU A 99 10.94 12.39 14.19
CA GLU A 99 11.54 13.49 14.95
C GLU A 99 11.55 14.80 14.16
N ARG A 100 11.24 15.91 14.81
CA ARG A 100 11.25 17.26 14.22
C ARG A 100 12.63 17.93 14.34
N ILE A 101 13.65 17.37 13.69
CA ILE A 101 14.89 18.12 13.42
C ILE A 101 14.74 18.84 12.07
N ALA A 102 15.25 20.06 11.95
CA ALA A 102 15.19 20.83 10.71
C ALA A 102 16.14 20.24 9.66
N ILE A 103 15.63 19.39 8.77
CA ILE A 103 16.30 18.93 7.55
C ILE A 103 15.42 19.27 6.35
N CYS A 104 16.03 19.56 5.21
CA CYS A 104 15.29 19.95 4.01
C CYS A 104 15.32 18.86 2.94
N ILE A 105 14.14 18.48 2.44
CA ILE A 105 14.00 17.68 1.23
C ILE A 105 13.85 18.64 0.05
N ASN A 106 14.83 18.62 -0.86
CA ASN A 106 14.78 19.46 -2.05
C ASN A 106 13.69 19.02 -3.02
N LYS A 107 13.24 19.94 -3.85
CA LYS A 107 12.45 19.62 -5.04
C LYS A 107 13.19 18.57 -5.88
N ASN A 108 12.48 17.52 -6.29
CA ASN A 108 13.02 16.37 -7.03
C ASN A 108 14.10 15.55 -6.29
N ALA A 109 14.26 15.70 -4.97
CA ALA A 109 15.16 14.85 -4.20
C ALA A 109 14.84 13.37 -4.46
N PRO A 110 15.85 12.50 -4.64
CA PRO A 110 15.63 11.09 -4.87
C PRO A 110 15.28 10.35 -3.58
N LEU A 111 14.40 9.36 -3.71
CA LEU A 111 14.16 8.32 -2.71
C LEU A 111 14.40 6.98 -3.40
N ASN A 112 15.41 6.25 -2.92
CA ASN A 112 15.77 4.95 -3.47
C ASN A 112 15.05 3.85 -2.69
N LEU A 113 14.44 2.93 -3.40
CA LEU A 113 13.85 1.72 -2.89
C LEU A 113 14.72 0.54 -3.31
N GLU A 114 15.10 -0.30 -2.36
CA GLU A 114 15.68 -1.62 -2.62
C GLU A 114 14.62 -2.67 -2.30
N PHE A 115 14.39 -3.59 -3.23
CA PHE A 115 13.45 -4.68 -3.05
C PHE A 115 14.14 -5.92 -2.48
N THR A 116 13.34 -6.83 -1.95
CA THR A 116 13.81 -8.12 -1.42
C THR A 116 14.56 -8.98 -2.45
N ASP A 117 14.28 -8.81 -3.74
CA ASP A 117 14.98 -9.46 -4.85
C ASP A 117 16.31 -8.77 -5.25
N GLY A 118 16.70 -7.71 -4.54
CA GLY A 118 17.92 -6.93 -4.79
C GLY A 118 17.80 -5.86 -5.88
N THR A 119 16.67 -5.80 -6.60
CA THR A 119 16.44 -4.73 -7.59
C THR A 119 16.15 -3.40 -6.91
N LYS A 120 16.26 -2.30 -7.67
CA LYS A 120 16.10 -0.94 -7.15
C LYS A 120 15.11 -0.12 -7.99
N LEU A 121 14.42 0.80 -7.32
CA LEU A 121 13.55 1.81 -7.94
C LEU A 121 13.86 3.18 -7.33
N VAL A 122 13.93 4.21 -8.18
CA VAL A 122 14.14 5.59 -7.72
C VAL A 122 12.84 6.37 -7.89
N LEU A 123 12.32 6.89 -6.79
CA LEU A 123 11.21 7.82 -6.76
C LEU A 123 11.76 9.24 -6.59
N LYS A 124 10.98 10.25 -6.99
CA LYS A 124 11.37 11.65 -6.87
C LYS A 124 10.38 12.40 -6.00
N HIS A 125 10.88 13.33 -5.20
CA HIS A 125 10.02 14.24 -4.46
C HIS A 125 9.28 15.16 -5.44
N MET A 126 7.95 15.14 -5.37
CA MET A 126 7.06 15.92 -6.23
C MET A 126 6.44 17.13 -5.50
N GLY A 127 7.06 17.55 -4.39
CA GLY A 127 6.73 18.80 -3.70
C GLY A 127 7.77 19.89 -3.95
N GLU A 128 7.48 21.06 -3.39
CA GLU A 128 8.47 22.14 -3.24
C GLU A 128 9.45 21.81 -2.10
N LEU A 129 10.48 22.64 -1.92
CA LEU A 129 11.43 22.50 -0.81
C LEU A 129 10.69 22.35 0.53
N ASP A 130 10.88 21.22 1.22
CA ASP A 130 10.25 20.94 2.51
C ASP A 130 11.31 20.79 3.62
N CYS A 131 11.49 21.86 4.40
CA CYS A 131 12.39 21.91 5.57
C CYS A 131 11.79 21.35 6.87
N LYS A 132 10.67 20.62 6.76
CA LYS A 132 10.15 19.75 7.82
C LYS A 132 10.52 18.29 7.57
N GLY A 133 11.27 18.01 6.49
CA GLY A 133 11.76 16.69 6.16
C GLY A 133 10.73 15.79 5.48
N ASN A 134 9.63 16.35 4.94
CA ASN A 134 8.64 15.52 4.27
C ASN A 134 9.04 15.26 2.82
N PHE A 135 8.89 14.00 2.41
CA PHE A 135 8.93 13.61 1.02
C PHE A 135 7.53 13.15 0.61
N SER A 136 7.12 13.52 -0.60
CA SER A 136 5.87 13.11 -1.22
C SER A 136 6.10 12.74 -2.68
N CYS A 137 5.53 11.62 -3.14
CA CYS A 137 5.44 11.31 -4.55
C CYS A 137 4.06 10.78 -4.94
N PHE A 138 3.70 11.00 -6.20
CA PHE A 138 2.43 10.59 -6.80
C PHE A 138 2.74 9.56 -7.90
N LEU A 139 2.11 8.39 -7.78
CA LEU A 139 2.37 7.21 -8.58
C LEU A 139 1.13 6.85 -9.38
N GLY A 140 1.18 6.98 -10.70
CA GLY A 140 0.06 6.66 -11.58
C GLY A 140 0.28 7.16 -13.01
N GLU A 141 -0.57 6.70 -13.93
CA GLU A 141 -0.48 7.02 -15.37
C GLU A 141 -0.53 8.53 -15.62
N GLN A 142 -1.43 9.26 -14.94
CA GLN A 142 -1.55 10.72 -15.08
C GLN A 142 -0.31 11.50 -14.65
N MET A 143 0.53 10.89 -13.82
CA MET A 143 1.78 11.48 -13.34
C MET A 143 3.01 10.99 -14.12
N ASN A 144 2.79 10.20 -15.19
CA ASN A 144 3.83 9.52 -15.95
C ASN A 144 4.74 8.62 -15.07
N THR A 145 4.17 8.06 -14.00
CA THR A 145 4.84 7.19 -13.02
C THR A 145 4.14 5.82 -12.88
N GLY A 146 3.39 5.42 -13.91
CA GLY A 146 2.67 4.15 -13.94
C GLY A 146 3.58 2.92 -13.92
N LYS A 147 4.78 3.01 -14.53
CA LYS A 147 5.78 1.94 -14.51
C LYS A 147 6.30 1.71 -13.09
N GLU A 148 6.61 2.78 -12.37
CA GLU A 148 7.04 2.77 -10.98
C GLU A 148 5.97 2.17 -10.07
N LEU A 149 4.70 2.54 -10.29
CA LEU A 149 3.58 1.93 -9.58
C LEU A 149 3.49 0.42 -9.84
N GLY A 150 3.64 -0.01 -11.10
CA GLY A 150 3.64 -1.44 -11.45
C GLY A 150 4.74 -2.25 -10.75
N VAL A 151 5.94 -1.67 -10.62
CA VAL A 151 7.04 -2.28 -9.85
C VAL A 151 6.68 -2.36 -8.36
N LEU A 152 6.10 -1.29 -7.80
CA LEU A 152 5.69 -1.27 -6.39
C LEU A 152 4.59 -2.28 -6.05
N LYS A 153 3.64 -2.50 -6.96
CA LYS A 153 2.58 -3.50 -6.78
C LYS A 153 3.12 -4.94 -6.80
N SER A 154 4.21 -5.19 -7.53
CA SER A 154 4.75 -6.53 -7.77
C SER A 154 5.90 -6.93 -6.84
N LYS A 155 6.52 -5.99 -6.13
CA LYS A 155 7.74 -6.24 -5.33
C LYS A 155 7.62 -5.77 -3.89
N LYS A 156 8.22 -6.53 -2.98
CA LYS A 156 8.30 -6.18 -1.56
C LYS A 156 9.53 -5.31 -1.30
N ILE A 157 9.31 -4.14 -0.72
CA ILE A 157 10.36 -3.21 -0.35
C ILE A 157 11.12 -3.76 0.87
N LYS A 158 12.44 -3.76 0.80
CA LYS A 158 13.36 -4.15 1.87
C LYS A 158 14.00 -2.93 2.53
N LYS A 159 14.36 -1.91 1.74
CA LYS A 159 15.05 -0.73 2.23
C LYS A 159 14.57 0.52 1.50
N VAL A 160 14.55 1.63 2.23
CA VAL A 160 14.29 2.98 1.74
C VAL A 160 15.52 3.85 2.04
N SER A 161 16.00 4.61 1.06
CA SER A 161 17.07 5.59 1.25
C SER A 161 16.60 6.96 0.80
N ILE A 162 16.58 7.94 1.71
CA ILE A 162 16.08 9.30 1.45
C ILE A 162 17.25 10.27 1.41
N GLU A 163 17.36 11.05 0.33
CA GLU A 163 18.29 12.19 0.26
C GLU A 163 17.67 13.41 0.97
N TYR A 164 18.48 14.05 1.82
CA TYR A 164 18.13 15.32 2.45
C TYR A 164 19.33 16.25 2.46
N THR A 165 19.05 17.53 2.72
CA THR A 165 20.08 18.55 2.95
C THR A 165 19.99 19.11 4.35
N ASP A 166 21.15 19.44 4.91
CA ASP A 166 21.30 20.12 6.19
C ASP A 166 22.45 21.13 6.11
N THR A 167 22.47 22.10 7.03
CA THR A 167 23.52 23.12 7.12
C THR A 167 24.56 22.70 8.14
N GLU A 168 25.76 22.38 7.67
CA GLU A 168 26.92 22.14 8.53
C GLU A 168 27.94 23.25 8.34
N ASN A 169 28.34 23.90 9.44
CA ASN A 169 29.34 24.98 9.43
C ASN A 169 29.02 26.11 8.42
N GLY A 170 27.74 26.46 8.28
CA GLY A 170 27.27 27.49 7.36
C GLY A 170 27.19 27.07 5.87
N ALA A 171 27.51 25.81 5.55
CA ALA A 171 27.40 25.28 4.19
C ALA A 171 26.27 24.25 4.09
N ILE A 172 25.47 24.34 3.03
CA ILE A 172 24.45 23.33 2.71
C ILE A 172 25.16 22.07 2.20
N LYS A 173 24.94 20.96 2.88
CA LYS A 173 25.46 19.63 2.51
C LYS A 173 24.33 18.67 2.24
N LYS A 174 24.61 17.68 1.39
CA LYS A 174 23.70 16.58 1.05
C LYS A 174 24.05 15.34 1.85
N PHE A 175 23.02 14.65 2.32
CA PHE A 175 23.11 13.44 3.10
C PHE A 175 22.13 12.41 2.57
N THR A 176 22.37 11.15 2.90
CA THR A 176 21.44 10.05 2.63
C THR A 176 21.26 9.24 3.88
N LYS A 177 20.01 8.90 4.20
CA LYS A 177 19.69 8.03 5.32
C LYS A 177 18.96 6.79 4.84
N ASP A 178 19.43 5.65 5.30
CA ASP A 178 18.90 4.32 4.99
C ASP A 178 18.00 3.82 6.12
N TYR A 179 16.84 3.30 5.75
CA TYR A 179 15.84 2.68 6.62
C TYR A 179 15.53 1.28 6.12
N THR A 180 15.75 0.27 6.96
CA THR A 180 15.45 -1.13 6.61
C THR A 180 14.09 -1.53 7.17
N LEU A 181 13.26 -2.15 6.33
CA LEU A 181 11.98 -2.70 6.71
C LEU A 181 12.19 -4.10 7.29
N THR A 182 11.48 -4.42 8.36
CA THR A 182 11.30 -5.83 8.76
C THR A 182 10.47 -6.57 7.71
N ALA A 183 10.53 -7.91 7.70
CA ALA A 183 9.73 -8.72 6.78
C ALA A 183 8.23 -8.41 6.90
N ASP A 184 7.72 -8.26 8.12
CA ASP A 184 6.31 -7.94 8.38
C ASP A 184 5.93 -6.54 7.91
N GLN A 185 6.83 -5.56 8.07
CA GLN A 185 6.61 -4.21 7.56
C GLN A 185 6.59 -4.19 6.03
N GLY A 186 7.51 -4.90 5.38
CA GLY A 186 7.55 -5.04 3.92
C GLY A 186 6.29 -5.71 3.37
N GLU A 187 5.81 -6.76 4.05
CA GLU A 187 4.56 -7.45 3.71
C GLU A 187 3.34 -6.53 3.89
N LYS A 188 3.22 -5.88 5.06
CA LYS A 188 2.12 -4.94 5.37
C LYS A 188 2.07 -3.80 4.34
N LEU A 189 3.22 -3.21 4.02
CA LEU A 189 3.32 -2.15 3.03
C LEU A 189 2.91 -2.61 1.63
N SER A 190 3.37 -3.78 1.19
CA SER A 190 3.00 -4.34 -0.12
C SER A 190 1.49 -4.57 -0.24
N LYS A 191 0.84 -5.08 0.83
CA LYS A 191 -0.61 -5.22 0.87
C LYS A 191 -1.32 -3.86 0.81
N ILE A 192 -0.88 -2.89 1.61
CA ILE A 192 -1.43 -1.52 1.62
C ILE A 192 -1.36 -0.89 0.22
N ILE A 193 -0.20 -0.99 -0.46
CA ILE A 193 -0.01 -0.47 -1.81
C ILE A 193 -1.02 -1.09 -2.76
N ASN A 194 -1.19 -2.41 -2.73
CA ASN A 194 -2.16 -3.09 -3.58
C ASN A 194 -3.59 -2.66 -3.29
N CYS A 195 -3.97 -2.51 -2.02
CA CYS A 195 -5.29 -2.02 -1.62
C CYS A 195 -5.62 -0.61 -2.13
N LEU A 196 -4.65 0.29 -2.10
CA LEU A 196 -4.84 1.69 -2.45
C LEU A 196 -4.64 1.99 -3.94
N SER A 197 -4.12 1.02 -4.70
CA SER A 197 -3.79 1.16 -6.14
C SER A 197 -4.72 0.38 -7.06
N ASN A 198 -5.90 0.00 -6.55
CA ASN A 198 -6.99 -0.65 -7.28
C ASN A 198 -8.08 0.35 -7.64
#